data_AF-A0A960SYP2-F1
#
_entry.id   AF-A0A960SYP2-F1
#
_cell.length_a   1.000
_cell.length_b   1.000
_cell.length_c   1.000
_cell.angle_alpha   90.00
_cell.angle_beta   90.00
_cell.angle_gamma   90.00
#
_symmetry.space_group_name_H-M   'P 1'
#
loop_
_entity.id
_entity.type
_entity.pdbx_description
1 polymer ?
#
loop_
_entity_poly.entity_id
_entity_poly.type
_entity_poly.pdbx_seq_one_letter_code
_entity_poly.pdbx_strand_id
1 'polypeptide(L)'
;SSVTLRMDLTLGGLVADVEEGSAERDLVISGDITENTGAGSGARTLTKNGGGTLHLSGVSTYTGATTVSEGCLTVEDYTSIPNVTLVSVAPGAGFGGVVGPSHLLDADIQDFVDNVAWDAGGGSFLVIDTNGADITVAADITGDIGLIKKGDGVLTLSGNNTYTGATIIEGGSIGAGGAITEVMISKSGTDVTLTFTSSGNVDVYRSTDLQNWGDAYASNQSSPYTDTAATGDRMFYVLVPTGQAAP
;
A
#
# COMPACT_ATOMS: atom_id res chain seq x y z
N SER A 1 -2.84 16.45 -7.87
CA SER A 1 -3.40 16.05 -9.17
C SER A 1 -2.51 14.96 -9.76
N SER A 2 -3.08 13.89 -10.30
CA SER A 2 -2.32 12.79 -10.93
C SER A 2 -1.70 13.22 -12.27
N VAL A 3 -0.49 12.74 -12.56
CA VAL A 3 0.15 12.83 -13.89
C VAL A 3 0.11 11.46 -14.55
N THR A 4 -0.26 11.40 -15.84
CA THR A 4 -0.28 10.14 -16.61
C THR A 4 0.65 10.19 -17.81
N LEU A 5 1.58 9.25 -17.89
CA LEU A 5 2.40 8.97 -19.07
C LEU A 5 1.78 7.80 -19.85
N ARG A 6 1.30 8.08 -21.07
CA ARG A 6 0.66 7.09 -21.96
C ARG A 6 1.58 6.57 -23.07
N MET A 7 2.88 6.69 -22.89
CA MET A 7 3.88 6.27 -23.88
C MET A 7 4.71 5.13 -23.33
N ASP A 8 5.15 4.24 -24.23
CA ASP A 8 6.09 3.20 -23.88
C ASP A 8 7.41 3.83 -23.44
N LEU A 9 8.02 3.25 -22.41
CA LEU A 9 9.31 3.69 -21.89
C LEU A 9 10.36 2.63 -22.22
N THR A 10 11.48 3.09 -22.78
CA THR A 10 12.66 2.24 -22.97
C THR A 10 13.73 2.63 -21.96
N LEU A 11 14.09 1.71 -21.07
CA LEU A 11 14.99 1.97 -19.96
C LEU A 11 16.46 2.08 -20.39
N GLY A 12 17.12 3.15 -19.96
CA GLY A 12 18.58 3.20 -19.73
C GLY A 12 18.96 2.82 -18.29
N GLY A 13 17.94 2.48 -17.48
CA GLY A 13 17.86 2.68 -16.02
C GLY A 13 16.86 3.82 -15.76
N LEU A 14 15.74 3.55 -15.09
CA LEU A 14 14.73 4.57 -14.76
C LEU A 14 14.72 4.81 -13.25
N VAL A 15 14.88 6.07 -12.88
CA VAL A 15 14.60 6.57 -11.55
C VAL A 15 13.33 7.40 -11.64
N ALA A 16 12.29 6.97 -10.95
CA ALA A 16 11.03 7.67 -10.81
C ALA A 16 10.98 8.34 -9.43
N ASP A 17 11.37 9.61 -9.38
CA ASP A 17 11.22 10.46 -8.20
C ASP A 17 9.79 11.02 -8.20
N VAL A 18 8.90 10.41 -7.40
CA VAL A 18 7.49 10.78 -7.31
C VAL A 18 7.25 11.38 -5.93
N GLU A 19 7.17 12.70 -5.87
CA GLU A 19 6.83 13.44 -4.65
C GLU A 19 5.41 13.13 -4.20
N GLU A 20 5.17 13.22 -2.88
CA GLU A 20 3.83 13.04 -2.32
C GLU A 20 2.89 14.11 -2.88
N GLY A 21 1.79 13.64 -3.46
CA GLY A 21 0.71 14.50 -3.94
C GLY A 21 -0.60 14.16 -3.27
N SER A 22 -1.62 14.95 -3.58
CA SER A 22 -2.96 14.78 -3.02
C SER A 22 -3.77 13.65 -3.72
N ALA A 23 -3.17 12.92 -4.66
CA ALA A 23 -3.86 11.89 -5.44
C ALA A 23 -3.53 10.50 -4.89
N GLU A 24 -4.44 9.53 -5.03
CA GLU A 24 -4.14 8.14 -4.64
C GLU A 24 -3.01 7.53 -5.47
N ARG A 25 -2.90 7.98 -6.74
CA ARG A 25 -1.86 7.64 -7.71
C ARG A 25 -1.27 8.93 -8.25
N ASP A 26 -0.13 9.35 -7.75
CA ASP A 26 0.50 10.63 -8.11
C ASP A 26 1.10 10.61 -9.52
N LEU A 27 1.72 9.49 -9.89
CA LEU A 27 2.20 9.23 -11.25
C LEU A 27 1.65 7.89 -11.75
N VAL A 28 1.06 7.90 -12.94
CA VAL A 28 0.62 6.71 -13.66
C VAL A 28 1.46 6.53 -14.93
N ILE A 29 2.07 5.37 -15.10
CA ILE A 29 2.71 4.95 -16.35
C ILE A 29 1.84 3.84 -16.94
N SER A 30 1.16 4.15 -18.04
CA SER A 30 0.22 3.23 -18.68
C SER A 30 0.73 2.64 -20.00
N GLY A 31 1.91 3.05 -20.47
CA GLY A 31 2.60 2.41 -21.58
C GLY A 31 3.50 1.28 -21.09
N ASP A 32 3.94 0.43 -22.01
CA ASP A 32 4.81 -0.69 -21.69
C ASP A 32 6.20 -0.19 -21.27
N ILE A 33 6.83 -0.88 -20.31
CA ILE A 33 8.20 -0.56 -19.89
C ILE A 33 9.13 -1.67 -20.36
N THR A 34 9.96 -1.34 -21.35
CA THR A 34 10.90 -2.27 -21.97
C THR A 34 12.34 -1.84 -21.69
N GLU A 35 13.28 -2.76 -21.82
CA GLU A 35 14.70 -2.41 -21.77
C GLU A 35 15.26 -2.08 -23.16
N ASN A 36 16.22 -1.16 -23.22
CA ASN A 36 16.97 -0.94 -24.45
C ASN A 36 17.94 -2.12 -24.65
N THR A 37 17.71 -2.97 -25.64
CA THR A 37 18.45 -4.23 -25.85
C THR A 37 19.79 -4.07 -26.58
N GLY A 38 20.48 -2.93 -26.40
CA GLY A 38 21.80 -2.71 -26.99
C GLY A 38 22.83 -3.74 -26.53
N ALA A 39 23.70 -4.21 -27.45
CA ALA A 39 24.75 -5.17 -27.11
C ALA A 39 25.66 -4.65 -25.97
N GLY A 40 25.83 -5.45 -24.91
CA GLY A 40 26.63 -5.08 -23.74
C GLY A 40 25.90 -4.17 -22.74
N SER A 41 24.64 -3.82 -22.98
CA SER A 41 23.82 -3.15 -21.98
C SER A 41 23.38 -4.20 -20.95
N GLY A 42 23.94 -4.15 -19.73
CA GLY A 42 23.48 -4.97 -18.62
C GLY A 42 22.00 -4.74 -18.30
N ALA A 43 21.45 -5.58 -17.41
CA ALA A 43 20.05 -5.53 -16.98
C ALA A 43 19.65 -4.11 -16.53
N ARG A 44 18.49 -3.63 -16.98
CA ARG A 44 18.01 -2.27 -16.70
C ARG A 44 17.08 -2.28 -15.49
N THR A 45 17.29 -1.35 -14.56
CA THR A 45 16.57 -1.27 -13.30
C THR A 45 15.48 -0.19 -13.32
N LEU A 46 14.49 -0.37 -12.44
CA LEU A 46 13.52 0.65 -12.05
C LEU A 46 13.75 1.00 -10.58
N THR A 47 13.90 2.28 -10.26
CA THR A 47 13.99 2.77 -8.87
C THR A 47 12.88 3.79 -8.63
N LYS A 48 12.07 3.57 -7.59
CA LYS A 48 11.02 4.47 -7.13
C LYS A 48 11.46 5.19 -5.85
N ASN A 49 11.56 6.51 -5.91
CA ASN A 49 11.84 7.40 -4.77
C ASN A 49 10.70 8.40 -4.55
N GLY A 50 10.81 9.20 -3.49
CA GLY A 50 9.81 10.19 -3.09
C GLY A 50 8.59 9.56 -2.41
N GLY A 51 7.90 10.33 -1.57
CA GLY A 51 6.78 9.83 -0.76
C GLY A 51 5.56 9.34 -1.57
N GLY A 52 5.39 9.85 -2.78
CA GLY A 52 4.19 9.64 -3.60
C GLY A 52 3.99 8.22 -4.11
N THR A 53 2.82 8.00 -4.72
CA THR A 53 2.46 6.71 -5.31
C THR A 53 2.74 6.67 -6.81
N LEU A 54 3.65 5.78 -7.24
CA LEU A 54 3.80 5.39 -8.65
C LEU A 54 2.87 4.21 -8.95
N HIS A 55 2.13 4.30 -10.03
CA HIS A 55 1.26 3.24 -10.51
C HIS A 55 1.65 2.81 -11.93
N LEU A 56 1.89 1.52 -12.13
CA LEU A 56 2.22 0.91 -13.42
C LEU A 56 1.04 0.09 -13.92
N SER A 57 0.57 0.36 -15.14
CA SER A 57 -0.54 -0.40 -15.74
C SER A 57 -0.21 -0.96 -17.13
N GLY A 58 0.95 -0.63 -17.69
CA GLY A 58 1.45 -1.25 -18.93
C GLY A 58 2.28 -2.49 -18.61
N VAL A 59 2.48 -3.35 -19.61
CA VAL A 59 3.29 -4.57 -19.46
C VAL A 59 4.77 -4.20 -19.36
N SER A 60 5.47 -4.75 -18.37
CA SER A 60 6.90 -4.50 -18.18
C SER A 60 7.72 -5.72 -18.55
N THR A 61 8.82 -5.52 -19.29
CA THR A 61 9.72 -6.60 -19.75
C THR A 61 11.21 -6.33 -19.50
N TYR A 62 11.55 -5.33 -18.68
CA TYR A 62 12.94 -5.09 -18.29
C TYR A 62 13.45 -6.21 -17.38
N THR A 63 14.75 -6.50 -17.43
CA THR A 63 15.31 -7.68 -16.75
C THR A 63 16.02 -7.38 -15.42
N GLY A 64 16.23 -6.09 -15.11
CA GLY A 64 16.90 -5.68 -13.86
C GLY A 64 15.94 -5.54 -12.69
N ALA A 65 16.52 -5.24 -11.52
CA ALA A 65 15.79 -5.09 -10.28
C ALA A 65 14.81 -3.91 -10.30
N THR A 66 13.76 -4.04 -9.49
CA THR A 66 12.85 -2.95 -9.13
C THR A 66 13.06 -2.62 -7.67
N THR A 67 13.44 -1.38 -7.37
CA THR A 67 13.69 -0.94 -6.00
C THR A 67 12.70 0.14 -5.61
N VAL A 68 11.96 -0.07 -4.53
CA VAL A 68 11.08 0.92 -3.91
C VAL A 68 11.79 1.47 -2.68
N SER A 69 12.39 2.64 -2.84
CA SER A 69 13.15 3.30 -1.77
C SER A 69 12.26 4.12 -0.85
N GLU A 70 11.23 4.75 -1.40
CA GLU A 70 10.27 5.59 -0.66
C GLU A 70 8.88 5.55 -1.32
N GLY A 71 7.86 5.85 -0.53
CA GLY A 71 6.47 5.91 -0.99
C GLY A 71 5.92 4.56 -1.42
N CYS A 72 5.01 4.56 -2.39
CA CYS A 72 4.38 3.32 -2.88
C CYS A 72 4.65 3.09 -4.37
N LEU A 73 4.95 1.84 -4.73
CA LEU A 73 4.83 1.33 -6.10
C LEU A 73 3.63 0.38 -6.17
N THR A 74 2.65 0.72 -7.01
CA THR A 74 1.47 -0.12 -7.27
C THR A 74 1.47 -0.61 -8.71
N VAL A 75 0.96 -1.82 -8.92
CA VAL A 75 0.70 -2.39 -10.25
C VAL A 75 -0.79 -2.56 -10.51
N GLU A 76 -1.24 -2.40 -11.76
CA GLU A 76 -2.60 -2.73 -12.17
C GLU A 76 -2.76 -4.25 -12.28
N ASP A 77 -1.81 -4.91 -12.96
CA ASP A 77 -1.82 -6.36 -13.20
C ASP A 77 -0.45 -6.96 -12.89
N TYR A 78 -0.40 -8.28 -12.67
CA TYR A 78 0.83 -9.00 -12.38
C TYR A 78 1.90 -8.83 -13.48
N THR A 79 1.50 -8.66 -14.73
CA THR A 79 2.41 -8.39 -15.88
C THR A 79 2.99 -6.98 -15.91
N SER A 80 2.50 -6.07 -15.06
CA SER A 80 3.05 -4.70 -14.97
C SER A 80 4.40 -4.67 -14.26
N ILE A 81 4.77 -5.76 -13.57
CA ILE A 81 6.10 -5.99 -13.02
C ILE A 81 6.71 -7.23 -13.69
N PRO A 82 7.96 -7.18 -14.19
CA PRO A 82 8.50 -8.28 -15.00
C PRO A 82 8.92 -9.49 -14.16
N ASN A 83 9.37 -9.25 -12.92
CA ASN A 83 9.88 -10.30 -12.05
C ASN A 83 9.84 -9.85 -10.58
N VAL A 84 8.93 -10.43 -9.79
CA VAL A 84 8.75 -10.10 -8.37
C VAL A 84 9.95 -10.49 -7.50
N THR A 85 10.70 -11.53 -7.89
CA THR A 85 11.88 -12.01 -7.14
C THR A 85 13.03 -11.01 -7.16
N LEU A 86 12.95 -9.99 -8.03
CA LEU A 86 13.92 -8.90 -8.14
C LEU A 86 13.34 -7.57 -7.63
N VAL A 87 12.21 -7.60 -6.92
CA VAL A 87 11.63 -6.44 -6.26
C VAL A 87 12.19 -6.34 -4.84
N SER A 88 12.69 -5.17 -4.46
CA SER A 88 13.08 -4.85 -3.08
C SER A 88 12.35 -3.61 -2.57
N VAL A 89 11.93 -3.65 -1.30
CA VAL A 89 11.13 -2.60 -0.67
C VAL A 89 11.80 -2.16 0.62
N ALA A 90 12.22 -0.89 0.68
CA ALA A 90 12.88 -0.31 1.84
C ALA A 90 11.91 -0.06 3.02
N PRO A 91 12.43 0.08 4.26
CA PRO A 91 11.61 0.49 5.40
C PRO A 91 10.85 1.79 5.13
N GLY A 92 9.56 1.84 5.46
CA GLY A 92 8.66 2.96 5.20
C GLY A 92 8.04 2.98 3.80
N ALA A 93 8.44 2.08 2.90
CA ALA A 93 7.94 2.01 1.54
C ALA A 93 6.94 0.85 1.34
N GLY A 94 6.12 0.96 0.28
CA GLY A 94 5.09 -0.01 -0.05
C GLY A 94 5.20 -0.56 -1.47
N PHE A 95 4.92 -1.85 -1.64
CA PHE A 95 4.75 -2.50 -2.94
C PHE A 95 3.49 -3.35 -2.97
N GLY A 96 2.77 -3.36 -4.09
CA GLY A 96 1.60 -4.20 -4.28
C GLY A 96 0.79 -3.70 -5.45
N GLY A 97 -0.54 -3.73 -5.39
CA GLY A 97 -1.33 -3.29 -6.53
C GLY A 97 -2.84 -3.43 -6.38
N VAL A 98 -3.51 -3.32 -7.53
CA VAL A 98 -4.96 -3.47 -7.64
C VAL A 98 -5.34 -4.93 -7.52
N VAL A 99 -6.23 -5.24 -6.59
CA VAL A 99 -6.68 -6.61 -6.35
C VAL A 99 -8.11 -6.77 -6.83
N GLY A 100 -8.36 -7.82 -7.62
CA GLY A 100 -9.68 -8.09 -8.16
C GLY A 100 -9.69 -9.11 -9.29
N PRO A 101 -10.88 -9.54 -9.73
CA PRO A 101 -11.03 -10.64 -10.70
C PRO A 101 -10.47 -10.36 -12.10
N SER A 102 -10.07 -9.12 -12.38
CA SER A 102 -9.45 -8.70 -13.65
C SER A 102 -8.06 -8.10 -13.46
N HIS A 103 -7.52 -8.21 -12.24
CA HIS A 103 -6.25 -7.64 -11.80
C HIS A 103 -5.44 -8.69 -11.04
N LEU A 104 -4.80 -8.32 -9.93
CA LEU A 104 -4.13 -9.27 -9.05
C LEU A 104 -5.15 -10.20 -8.39
N LEU A 105 -4.88 -11.49 -8.44
CA LEU A 105 -5.62 -12.57 -7.78
C LEU A 105 -4.89 -13.01 -6.50
N ASP A 106 -5.53 -13.87 -5.70
CA ASP A 106 -4.94 -14.40 -4.46
C ASP A 106 -3.55 -15.04 -4.67
N ALA A 107 -3.36 -15.74 -5.80
CA ALA A 107 -2.07 -16.36 -6.11
C ALA A 107 -0.97 -15.31 -6.37
N ASP A 108 -1.32 -14.18 -6.97
CA ASP A 108 -0.39 -13.07 -7.22
C ASP A 108 -0.01 -12.38 -5.92
N ILE A 109 -0.97 -12.21 -5.01
CA ILE A 109 -0.71 -11.67 -3.67
C ILE A 109 0.17 -12.61 -2.85
N GLN A 110 -0.09 -13.93 -2.89
CA GLN A 110 0.78 -14.91 -2.23
C GLN A 110 2.21 -14.85 -2.79
N ASP A 111 2.35 -14.73 -4.10
CA ASP A 111 3.64 -14.63 -4.75
C ASP A 111 4.40 -13.34 -4.35
N PHE A 112 3.69 -12.21 -4.18
CA PHE A 112 4.29 -11.00 -3.63
C PHE A 112 4.77 -11.19 -2.20
N VAL A 113 3.96 -11.81 -1.34
CA VAL A 113 4.34 -12.10 0.05
C VAL A 113 5.59 -12.97 0.10
N ASP A 114 5.65 -14.02 -0.72
CA ASP A 114 6.71 -15.03 -0.66
C ASP A 114 8.02 -14.59 -1.31
N ASN A 115 7.95 -13.79 -2.40
CA ASN A 115 9.10 -13.57 -3.29
C ASN A 115 9.62 -12.12 -3.34
N VAL A 116 8.87 -11.12 -2.87
CA VAL A 116 9.40 -9.76 -2.77
C VAL A 116 10.39 -9.68 -1.61
N ALA A 117 11.51 -8.99 -1.82
CA ALA A 117 12.47 -8.72 -0.76
C ALA A 117 11.96 -7.57 0.14
N TRP A 118 11.15 -7.94 1.14
CA TRP A 118 10.66 -7.05 2.20
C TRP A 118 11.76 -6.73 3.22
N ASP A 119 11.61 -5.63 3.95
CA ASP A 119 12.49 -5.31 5.07
C ASP A 119 12.29 -6.29 6.22
N ALA A 120 13.37 -6.91 6.68
CA ALA A 120 13.35 -7.90 7.76
C ALA A 120 13.00 -7.30 9.14
N GLY A 121 12.92 -5.97 9.25
CA GLY A 121 12.52 -5.27 10.47
C GLY A 121 11.02 -4.98 10.58
N GLY A 122 10.19 -5.41 9.62
CA GLY A 122 8.76 -5.11 9.65
C GLY A 122 8.40 -3.74 9.08
N GLY A 123 9.38 -3.00 8.55
CA GLY A 123 9.18 -1.61 8.11
C GLY A 123 8.57 -1.46 6.72
N SER A 124 8.53 -2.51 5.90
CA SER A 124 7.99 -2.46 4.52
C SER A 124 6.55 -2.93 4.47
N PHE A 125 5.79 -2.45 3.47
CA PHE A 125 4.35 -2.69 3.41
C PHE A 125 3.89 -3.38 2.12
N LEU A 126 3.10 -4.44 2.24
CA LEU A 126 2.28 -4.95 1.15
C LEU A 126 1.13 -3.97 0.90
N VAL A 127 0.93 -3.54 -0.35
CA VAL A 127 -0.16 -2.65 -0.74
C VAL A 127 -1.30 -3.45 -1.38
N ILE A 128 -2.51 -3.34 -0.82
CA ILE A 128 -3.74 -3.86 -1.41
C ILE A 128 -4.63 -2.66 -1.77
N ASP A 129 -4.73 -2.37 -3.06
CA ASP A 129 -5.65 -1.38 -3.62
C ASP A 129 -6.92 -2.09 -4.09
N THR A 130 -8.06 -1.79 -3.46
CA THR A 130 -9.34 -2.37 -3.88
C THR A 130 -9.99 -1.64 -5.03
N ASN A 131 -9.43 -0.51 -5.47
CA ASN A 131 -9.92 0.30 -6.59
C ASN A 131 -11.43 0.59 -6.51
N GLY A 132 -11.93 0.79 -5.28
CA GLY A 132 -13.33 1.09 -4.99
C GLY A 132 -14.28 -0.12 -4.91
N ALA A 133 -13.80 -1.35 -5.13
CA ALA A 133 -14.62 -2.57 -5.03
C ALA A 133 -14.45 -3.27 -3.68
N ASP A 134 -15.46 -4.04 -3.27
CA ASP A 134 -15.32 -4.94 -2.11
C ASP A 134 -14.55 -6.19 -2.55
N ILE A 135 -13.40 -6.44 -1.91
CA ILE A 135 -12.45 -7.48 -2.26
C ILE A 135 -12.23 -8.40 -1.06
N THR A 136 -12.32 -9.70 -1.29
CA THR A 136 -11.82 -10.70 -0.33
C THR A 136 -10.48 -11.21 -0.83
N VAL A 137 -9.46 -11.15 0.03
CA VAL A 137 -8.15 -11.76 -0.21
C VAL A 137 -8.03 -13.01 0.66
N ALA A 138 -7.89 -14.16 0.00
CA ALA A 138 -7.72 -15.45 0.65
C ALA A 138 -6.25 -15.89 0.76
N ALA A 139 -5.32 -15.12 0.19
CA ALA A 139 -3.89 -15.33 0.38
C ALA A 139 -3.47 -15.23 1.85
N ASP A 140 -2.44 -15.98 2.24
CA ASP A 140 -1.86 -15.95 3.58
C ASP A 140 -0.81 -14.83 3.64
N ILE A 141 -1.16 -13.71 4.27
CA ILE A 141 -0.23 -12.59 4.47
C ILE A 141 0.56 -12.85 5.76
N THR A 142 1.86 -13.17 5.62
CA THR A 142 2.71 -13.62 6.74
C THR A 142 4.06 -12.90 6.78
N GLY A 143 4.77 -13.02 7.90
CA GLY A 143 6.13 -12.48 8.06
C GLY A 143 6.18 -11.06 8.61
N ASP A 144 7.38 -10.50 8.67
CA ASP A 144 7.62 -9.14 9.15
C ASP A 144 7.34 -8.14 8.04
N ILE A 145 6.07 -8.04 7.65
CA ILE A 145 5.54 -7.08 6.66
C ILE A 145 4.36 -6.33 7.24
N GLY A 146 4.23 -5.05 6.91
CA GLY A 146 3.02 -4.27 7.14
C GLY A 146 2.03 -4.40 5.99
N LEU A 147 0.84 -3.84 6.17
CA LEU A 147 -0.21 -3.78 5.16
C LEU A 147 -0.64 -2.34 4.93
N ILE A 148 -0.74 -1.91 3.68
CA ILE A 148 -1.39 -0.65 3.27
C ILE A 148 -2.64 -1.00 2.46
N LYS A 149 -3.79 -0.53 2.90
CA LYS A 149 -5.07 -0.64 2.20
C LYS A 149 -5.41 0.67 1.48
N LYS A 150 -5.60 0.60 0.17
CA LYS A 150 -6.03 1.70 -0.70
C LYS A 150 -7.38 1.40 -1.36
N GLY A 151 -7.98 2.43 -1.94
CA GLY A 151 -9.27 2.36 -2.66
C GLY A 151 -10.47 2.32 -1.72
N ASP A 152 -11.62 2.82 -2.17
CA ASP A 152 -12.77 3.07 -1.28
C ASP A 152 -13.55 1.81 -0.83
N GLY A 153 -13.32 0.65 -1.44
CA GLY A 153 -14.07 -0.56 -1.12
C GLY A 153 -13.58 -1.31 0.12
N VAL A 154 -14.34 -2.31 0.55
CA VAL A 154 -14.04 -3.14 1.73
C VAL A 154 -13.00 -4.22 1.38
N LEU A 155 -11.90 -4.32 2.13
CA LEU A 155 -10.97 -5.46 2.08
C LEU A 155 -11.32 -6.47 3.18
N THR A 156 -11.69 -7.67 2.80
CA THR A 156 -11.83 -8.81 3.72
C THR A 156 -10.60 -9.70 3.62
N LEU A 157 -9.86 -9.87 4.71
CA LEU A 157 -8.73 -10.80 4.76
C LEU A 157 -9.22 -12.14 5.33
N SER A 158 -9.35 -13.16 4.48
CA SER A 158 -9.86 -14.48 4.87
C SER A 158 -8.80 -15.58 4.95
N GLY A 159 -7.58 -15.31 4.49
CA GLY A 159 -6.43 -16.21 4.67
C GLY A 159 -5.96 -16.31 6.12
N ASN A 160 -4.95 -17.13 6.38
CA ASN A 160 -4.30 -17.27 7.68
C ASN A 160 -3.22 -16.19 7.86
N ASN A 161 -3.67 -14.96 8.10
CA ASN A 161 -2.81 -13.80 8.20
C ASN A 161 -2.07 -13.74 9.54
N THR A 162 -0.73 -13.73 9.49
CA THR A 162 0.17 -13.69 10.67
C THR A 162 1.25 -12.63 10.55
N TYR A 163 1.07 -11.66 9.64
CA TYR A 163 2.00 -10.56 9.49
C TYR A 163 2.09 -9.71 10.75
N THR A 164 3.28 -9.19 11.05
CA THR A 164 3.58 -8.50 12.32
C THR A 164 3.74 -6.99 12.17
N GLY A 165 3.90 -6.48 10.95
CA GLY A 165 4.02 -5.05 10.67
C GLY A 165 2.69 -4.30 10.78
N ALA A 166 2.77 -2.97 10.79
CA ALA A 166 1.60 -2.11 10.97
C ALA A 166 0.60 -2.25 9.81
N THR A 167 -0.69 -2.09 10.13
CA THR A 167 -1.75 -1.96 9.12
C THR A 167 -2.15 -0.50 8.99
N ILE A 168 -2.05 0.01 7.77
CA ILE A 168 -2.37 1.37 7.35
C ILE A 168 -3.54 1.31 6.40
N ILE A 169 -4.52 2.19 6.60
CA ILE A 169 -5.68 2.33 5.72
C ILE A 169 -5.68 3.76 5.18
N GLU A 170 -5.59 3.87 3.86
CA GLU A 170 -5.56 5.13 3.12
C GLU A 170 -6.86 5.37 2.34
N GLY A 171 -7.65 4.31 2.15
CA GLY A 171 -9.00 4.35 1.58
C GLY A 171 -9.80 3.10 1.97
N GLY A 172 -11.12 3.26 2.10
CA GLY A 172 -12.04 2.17 2.39
C GLY A 172 -11.88 1.52 3.78
N SER A 173 -12.16 0.22 3.88
CA SER A 173 -12.17 -0.52 5.16
C SER A 173 -11.45 -1.88 5.11
N ILE A 174 -11.13 -2.43 6.28
CA ILE A 174 -10.61 -3.79 6.49
C ILE A 174 -11.50 -4.55 7.50
N GLY A 175 -11.84 -5.82 7.23
CA GLY A 175 -12.52 -6.73 8.17
C GLY A 175 -11.67 -7.97 8.57
N ALA A 176 -11.65 -8.34 9.86
CA ALA A 176 -10.94 -9.49 10.46
C ALA A 176 -11.67 -10.10 11.71
N GLY A 177 -11.25 -11.25 12.23
CA GLY A 177 -12.02 -12.06 13.21
C GLY A 177 -11.73 -11.92 14.72
N GLY A 178 -11.13 -10.85 15.27
CA GLY A 178 -11.00 -10.69 16.75
C GLY A 178 -10.42 -9.36 17.34
N ALA A 179 -10.93 -8.98 18.53
CA ALA A 179 -10.76 -7.76 19.37
C ALA A 179 -11.08 -6.40 18.72
N ILE A 180 -10.53 -6.11 17.55
CA ILE A 180 -11.08 -5.15 16.60
C ILE A 180 -11.32 -5.94 15.31
N THR A 181 -12.58 -6.31 15.07
CA THR A 181 -13.00 -7.19 13.97
C THR A 181 -13.21 -6.47 12.65
N GLU A 182 -13.20 -5.14 12.65
CA GLU A 182 -13.36 -4.34 11.45
C GLU A 182 -12.83 -2.94 11.74
N VAL A 183 -12.21 -2.31 10.75
CA VAL A 183 -11.84 -0.91 10.75
C VAL A 183 -12.21 -0.34 9.38
N MET A 184 -13.24 0.49 9.32
CA MET A 184 -13.62 1.27 8.16
C MET A 184 -13.12 2.69 8.30
N ILE A 185 -12.42 3.19 7.29
CA ILE A 185 -12.08 4.60 7.16
C ILE A 185 -12.90 5.16 6.00
N SER A 186 -13.92 5.94 6.29
CA SER A 186 -14.70 6.65 5.27
C SER A 186 -14.31 8.12 5.25
N LYS A 187 -13.97 8.64 4.08
CA LYS A 187 -13.68 10.05 3.87
C LYS A 187 -14.88 10.74 3.21
N SER A 188 -15.38 11.80 3.83
CA SER A 188 -16.46 12.63 3.27
C SER A 188 -16.08 14.10 3.38
N GLY A 189 -15.78 14.74 2.25
CA GLY A 189 -15.22 16.09 2.26
C GLY A 189 -13.86 16.15 2.96
N THR A 190 -13.74 16.95 4.03
CA THR A 190 -12.54 17.07 4.87
C THR A 190 -12.53 16.12 6.07
N ASP A 191 -13.62 15.39 6.31
CA ASP A 191 -13.80 14.59 7.51
C ASP A 191 -13.41 13.13 7.25
N VAL A 192 -12.77 12.51 8.25
CA VAL A 192 -12.43 11.09 8.26
C VAL A 192 -13.23 10.40 9.36
N THR A 193 -14.00 9.37 9.01
CA THR A 193 -14.76 8.57 9.98
C THR A 193 -14.20 7.16 10.07
N LEU A 194 -13.70 6.81 11.25
CA LEU A 194 -13.24 5.49 11.66
C LEU A 194 -14.43 4.71 12.25
N THR A 195 -14.93 3.70 11.56
CA THR A 195 -15.93 2.76 12.06
C THR A 195 -15.25 1.46 12.39
N PHE A 196 -15.19 1.09 13.66
CA PHE A 196 -14.54 -0.14 14.07
C PHE A 196 -15.48 -1.03 14.88
N THR A 197 -15.28 -2.34 14.82
CA THR A 197 -16.02 -3.27 15.68
C THR A 197 -15.07 -3.81 16.73
N SER A 198 -15.17 -3.34 17.96
CA SER A 198 -14.27 -3.72 19.05
C SER A 198 -15.00 -4.21 20.28
N SER A 199 -14.35 -5.08 21.08
CA SER A 199 -14.92 -5.55 22.36
C SER A 199 -14.92 -4.47 23.47
N GLY A 200 -14.31 -3.32 23.21
CA GLY A 200 -14.23 -2.15 24.09
C GLY A 200 -13.81 -0.88 23.33
N ASN A 201 -13.58 0.23 24.01
CA ASN A 201 -13.15 1.48 23.36
C ASN A 201 -11.71 1.40 22.82
N VAL A 202 -11.36 2.32 21.93
CA VAL A 202 -10.10 2.33 21.18
C VAL A 202 -9.42 3.69 21.28
N ASP A 203 -8.09 3.69 21.42
CA ASP A 203 -7.23 4.85 21.25
C ASP A 203 -6.87 5.00 19.77
N VAL A 204 -7.09 6.20 19.23
CA VAL A 204 -6.84 6.60 17.84
C VAL A 204 -5.53 7.36 17.78
N TYR A 205 -4.60 6.87 16.98
CA TYR A 205 -3.35 7.55 16.62
C TYR A 205 -3.47 8.05 15.19
N ARG A 206 -2.82 9.18 14.88
CA ARG A 206 -2.76 9.69 13.51
C ARG A 206 -1.41 10.31 13.21
N SER A 207 -0.95 10.17 11.97
CA SER A 207 0.28 10.79 11.50
C SER A 207 0.23 11.09 10.00
N THR A 208 1.01 12.07 9.55
CA THR A 208 1.36 12.25 8.14
C THR A 208 2.60 11.44 7.75
N ASP A 209 3.25 10.79 8.73
CA ASP A 209 4.46 10.02 8.58
C ASP A 209 4.27 8.62 9.17
N LEU A 210 4.44 7.60 8.32
CA LEU A 210 4.35 6.18 8.67
C LEU A 210 5.34 5.76 9.77
N GLN A 211 6.40 6.53 9.99
CA GLN A 211 7.48 6.20 10.92
C GLN A 211 7.39 6.93 12.27
N ASN A 212 6.43 7.83 12.46
CA ASN A 212 6.37 8.66 13.66
C ASN A 212 4.92 8.90 14.12
N TRP A 213 4.50 8.17 15.16
CA TRP A 213 3.09 8.11 15.58
C TRP A 213 2.73 8.96 16.82
N GLY A 214 3.73 9.51 17.52
CA GLY A 214 3.53 10.38 18.68
C GLY A 214 2.63 9.78 19.78
N ASP A 215 1.98 10.64 20.57
CA ASP A 215 0.96 10.24 21.54
C ASP A 215 -0.40 9.99 20.84
N ALA A 216 -1.30 9.27 21.52
CA ALA A 216 -2.67 9.07 21.03
C ALA A 216 -3.34 10.41 20.72
N TYR A 217 -3.86 10.53 19.51
CA TYR A 217 -4.58 11.73 19.08
C TYR A 217 -5.95 11.84 19.76
N ALA A 218 -6.65 10.71 19.93
CA ALA A 218 -7.88 10.64 20.69
C ALA A 218 -7.96 9.32 21.46
N SER A 219 -8.16 9.38 22.77
CA SER A 219 -8.18 8.19 23.63
C SER A 219 -9.59 7.72 23.96
N ASN A 220 -9.79 6.42 24.20
CA ASN A 220 -11.01 5.83 24.72
C ASN A 220 -12.27 6.13 23.88
N GLN A 221 -12.13 6.03 22.56
CA GLN A 221 -13.19 6.30 21.59
C GLN A 221 -14.05 5.06 21.33
N SER A 222 -15.36 5.26 21.26
CA SER A 222 -16.30 4.26 20.74
C SER A 222 -16.50 4.44 19.25
N SER A 223 -16.84 3.37 18.55
CA SER A 223 -17.21 3.43 17.13
C SER A 223 -18.62 4.02 16.94
N PRO A 224 -18.86 4.85 15.90
CA PRO A 224 -17.87 5.42 14.99
C PRO A 224 -17.16 6.64 15.61
N TYR A 225 -15.90 6.85 15.26
CA TYR A 225 -15.13 8.05 15.60
C TYR A 225 -14.93 8.92 14.34
N THR A 226 -15.32 10.19 14.39
CA THR A 226 -15.13 11.14 13.28
C THR A 226 -14.07 12.18 13.66
N ASP A 227 -12.98 12.21 12.90
CA ASP A 227 -11.98 13.27 12.91
C ASP A 227 -12.38 14.36 11.92
N THR A 228 -12.58 15.58 12.42
CA THR A 228 -12.97 16.77 11.64
C THR A 228 -11.75 17.60 11.18
N ALA A 229 -10.54 17.12 11.46
CA ALA A 229 -9.31 17.82 11.13
C ALA A 229 -8.47 17.04 10.10
N ALA A 230 -8.77 17.18 8.81
CA ALA A 230 -7.78 16.91 7.76
C ALA A 230 -7.76 18.05 6.73
N THR A 231 -6.86 19.00 6.96
CA THR A 231 -6.34 19.89 5.91
C THR A 231 -5.43 19.08 4.99
N GLY A 232 -5.77 19.00 3.70
CA GLY A 232 -4.85 18.85 2.56
C GLY A 232 -4.09 17.53 2.37
N ASP A 233 -3.56 16.93 3.44
CA ASP A 233 -2.55 15.88 3.37
C ASP A 233 -3.11 14.49 3.73
N ARG A 234 -2.44 13.45 3.24
CA ARG A 234 -2.75 12.03 3.53
C ARG A 234 -2.41 11.73 4.99
N MET A 235 -3.40 11.26 5.74
CA MET A 235 -3.30 10.95 7.16
C MET A 235 -3.41 9.44 7.36
N PHE A 236 -2.48 8.87 8.10
CA PHE A 236 -2.51 7.49 8.56
C PHE A 236 -3.26 7.43 9.89
N TYR A 237 -4.05 6.37 10.10
CA TYR A 237 -4.75 6.13 11.37
C TYR A 237 -4.42 4.73 11.89
N VAL A 238 -4.12 4.63 13.18
CA VAL A 238 -3.97 3.34 13.89
C VAL A 238 -4.93 3.32 15.08
N LEU A 239 -5.56 2.16 15.27
CA LEU A 239 -6.56 1.91 16.29
C LEU A 239 -6.03 0.87 17.28
N VAL A 240 -5.86 1.28 18.54
CA VAL A 240 -5.32 0.45 19.62
C VAL A 240 -6.37 0.25 20.70
N PRO A 241 -6.71 -0.97 21.15
CA PRO A 241 -7.65 -1.15 22.27
C PRO A 241 -7.19 -0.37 23.50
N THR A 242 -8.12 0.34 24.16
CA THR A 242 -7.77 1.27 25.26
C THR A 242 -6.99 0.56 26.36
N GLY A 243 -5.86 1.14 26.77
CA GLY A 243 -4.99 0.60 27.82
C GLY A 243 -3.93 -0.39 27.34
N GLN A 244 -3.81 -0.60 26.03
CA GLN A 244 -2.66 -1.24 25.39
C GLN A 244 -1.55 -0.22 25.09
N ALA A 245 -0.34 -0.68 24.81
CA ALA A 245 0.79 0.20 24.45
C ALA A 245 0.59 0.85 23.07
N ALA A 246 1.11 2.07 22.90
CA ALA A 246 1.13 2.77 21.62
C ALA A 246 1.97 1.99 20.57
N PRO A 247 1.64 2.11 19.27
CA PRO A 247 2.43 1.55 18.17
C PRO A 247 3.79 2.25 18.04
#